data_AF-A0A959V2P1-F1
#
_entry.id   AF-A0A959V2P1-F1
#
_cell.length_a   1.000
_cell.length_b   1.000
_cell.length_c   1.000
_cell.angle_alpha   90.00
_cell.angle_beta   90.00
_cell.angle_gamma   90.00
#
_symmetry.space_group_name_H-M   'P 1'
#
loop_
_entity.id
_entity.type
_entity.pdbx_description
1 polymer ?
#
loop_
_entity_poly.entity_id
_entity_poly.type
_entity_poly.pdbx_seq_one_letter_code
_entity_poly.pdbx_strand_id
1 'polypeptide(L)'
;VYIYDNGTQHLWLDDMLVNSSTQPVFVGQSSEGIVIGEQFLGAIDDVRYYDRAVSNTDVALLFQETANCATSTGMAERDALAIIVAPNPATDRLTVHLPEARGSLELLDATGRSVQRVDVTNTTTLLQVAHLPDGLYLLSYSNGPATAVQRITVK
;
A
#
# COMPACT_ATOMS: atom_id res chain seq x y z
N VAL A 1 -15.76 24.91 -3.94
CA VAL A 1 -15.39 24.09 -5.12
C VAL A 1 -15.59 24.91 -6.38
N TYR A 2 -14.66 24.86 -7.34
CA TYR A 2 -14.82 25.46 -8.66
C TYR A 2 -14.82 24.34 -9.70
N ILE A 3 -15.82 24.31 -10.59
CA ILE A 3 -15.94 23.32 -11.66
C ILE A 3 -16.25 24.07 -12.96
N TYR A 4 -15.58 23.65 -14.02
CA TYR A 4 -15.83 24.11 -15.38
C TYR A 4 -16.38 22.93 -16.19
N ASP A 5 -17.63 23.06 -16.64
CA ASP A 5 -18.32 22.04 -17.43
C ASP A 5 -18.96 22.66 -18.68
N ASN A 6 -18.64 22.08 -19.85
CA ASN A 6 -19.24 22.40 -21.13
C ASN A 6 -19.39 23.90 -21.45
N GLY A 7 -18.35 24.71 -21.16
CA GLY A 7 -18.36 26.16 -21.42
C GLY A 7 -18.96 27.01 -20.30
N THR A 8 -19.38 26.39 -19.19
CA THR A 8 -19.98 27.06 -18.03
C THR A 8 -19.13 26.81 -16.80
N GLN A 9 -18.78 27.87 -16.10
CA GLN A 9 -18.11 27.81 -14.79
C GLN A 9 -19.13 27.89 -13.67
N HIS A 10 -18.81 27.25 -12.56
CA HIS A 10 -19.65 27.16 -11.39
C HIS A 10 -18.79 27.26 -10.12
N LEU A 11 -19.25 28.05 -9.14
CA LEU A 11 -18.65 28.17 -7.82
C LEU A 11 -19.63 27.65 -6.78
N TRP A 12 -19.17 26.73 -5.94
CA TRP A 12 -19.94 26.21 -4.80
C TRP A 12 -19.23 26.53 -3.48
N LEU A 13 -20.03 26.86 -2.48
CA LEU A 13 -19.63 26.99 -1.07
C LEU A 13 -20.56 26.08 -0.25
N ASP A 14 -20.00 25.23 0.60
CA ASP A 14 -20.75 24.27 1.44
C ASP A 14 -21.82 23.50 0.65
N ASP A 15 -21.41 22.95 -0.50
CA ASP A 15 -22.25 22.19 -1.45
C ASP A 15 -23.40 22.98 -2.09
N MET A 16 -23.51 24.29 -1.86
CA MET A 16 -24.48 25.16 -2.51
C MET A 16 -23.85 25.92 -3.67
N LEU A 17 -24.53 25.94 -4.83
CA LEU A 17 -24.12 26.75 -5.98
C LEU A 17 -24.29 28.24 -5.63
N VAL A 18 -23.20 28.98 -5.56
CA VAL A 18 -23.19 30.42 -5.24
C VAL A 18 -22.99 31.29 -6.47
N ASN A 19 -22.43 30.77 -7.57
CA ASN A 19 -22.26 31.53 -8.81
C ASN A 19 -22.16 30.61 -10.03
N SER A 20 -22.64 31.07 -11.19
CA SER A 20 -22.40 30.44 -12.50
C SER A 20 -22.28 31.47 -13.62
N SER A 21 -21.43 31.18 -14.61
CA SER A 21 -21.23 32.06 -15.76
C SER A 21 -20.84 31.27 -17.01
N THR A 22 -21.35 31.70 -18.17
CA THR A 22 -20.95 31.20 -19.49
C THR A 22 -19.89 32.07 -20.16
N GLN A 23 -19.55 33.21 -19.55
CA GLN A 23 -18.43 34.01 -20.01
C GLN A 23 -17.13 33.31 -19.60
N PRO A 24 -16.15 33.16 -20.51
CA PRO A 24 -14.84 32.66 -20.14
C PRO A 24 -14.22 33.62 -19.12
N VAL A 25 -14.10 33.19 -17.86
CA VAL A 25 -13.17 33.85 -16.94
C VAL A 25 -11.79 33.43 -17.39
N PHE A 26 -11.03 34.40 -17.88
CA PHE A 26 -9.59 34.25 -17.88
C PHE A 26 -9.18 34.05 -16.42
N VAL A 27 -8.67 32.87 -16.07
CA VAL A 27 -7.70 32.79 -14.97
C VAL A 27 -6.56 33.67 -15.46
N GLY A 28 -6.54 34.91 -14.98
CA GLY A 28 -6.08 36.06 -15.74
C GLY A 28 -4.72 35.89 -16.39
N GLN A 29 -4.49 36.62 -17.49
CA GLN A 29 -3.14 37.10 -17.76
C GLN A 29 -2.78 38.12 -16.67
N SER A 30 -2.48 37.64 -15.47
CA SER A 30 -1.66 38.40 -14.55
C SER A 30 -0.26 38.45 -15.18
N SER A 31 0.40 39.61 -15.10
CA SER A 31 1.85 39.67 -15.31
C SER A 31 2.62 38.82 -14.29
N GLU A 32 1.93 38.34 -13.25
CA GLU A 32 2.48 37.61 -12.10
C GLU A 32 2.21 36.09 -12.12
N GLY A 33 1.45 35.56 -13.09
CA GLY A 33 1.11 34.14 -13.18
C GLY A 33 0.02 33.66 -12.20
N ILE A 34 -0.10 32.34 -12.02
CA ILE A 34 -1.05 31.73 -11.07
C ILE A 34 -0.54 31.96 -9.65
N VAL A 35 -1.28 32.74 -8.86
CA VAL A 35 -0.96 32.98 -7.45
C VAL A 35 -1.91 32.16 -6.56
N ILE A 36 -1.34 31.38 -5.65
CA ILE A 36 -2.07 30.53 -4.70
C ILE A 36 -1.75 31.01 -3.29
N GLY A 37 -2.79 31.35 -2.52
CA GLY A 37 -2.63 31.78 -1.13
C GLY A 37 -2.34 33.27 -0.93
N GLU A 38 -2.53 34.13 -1.95
CA GLU A 38 -2.42 35.57 -1.75
C GLU A 38 -3.42 36.03 -0.67
N GLN A 39 -2.92 36.69 0.38
CA GLN A 39 -3.70 37.11 1.55
C GLN A 39 -4.34 35.99 2.38
N PHE A 40 -4.02 34.71 2.13
CA PHE A 40 -4.52 33.61 2.96
C PHE A 40 -3.77 33.56 4.30
N LEU A 41 -4.46 33.92 5.38
CA LEU A 41 -3.92 33.91 6.75
C LEU A 41 -4.16 32.56 7.44
N GLY A 42 -3.61 31.49 6.84
CA GLY A 42 -3.73 30.13 7.36
C GLY A 42 -2.65 29.21 6.78
N ALA A 43 -2.57 27.96 7.28
CA ALA A 43 -1.71 26.95 6.70
C ALA A 43 -2.42 26.30 5.50
N ILE A 44 -1.72 26.23 4.36
CA ILE A 44 -2.14 25.45 3.20
C ILE A 44 -1.43 24.11 3.31
N ASP A 45 -2.20 23.02 3.26
CA ASP A 45 -1.67 21.65 3.33
C ASP A 45 -1.39 21.10 1.91
N ASP A 46 -2.42 21.04 1.07
CA ASP A 46 -2.35 20.42 -0.26
C ASP A 46 -2.80 21.35 -1.40
N VAL A 47 -2.04 21.36 -2.51
CA VAL A 47 -2.38 22.06 -3.76
C VAL A 47 -2.14 21.13 -4.95
N ARG A 48 -3.18 20.90 -5.76
CA ARG A 48 -3.11 20.06 -6.98
C ARG A 48 -3.54 20.88 -8.21
N TYR A 49 -2.76 20.80 -9.29
CA TYR A 49 -3.03 21.47 -10.57
C TYR A 49 -3.03 20.43 -11.71
N TYR A 50 -4.00 20.52 -12.61
CA TYR A 50 -4.17 19.57 -13.71
C TYR A 50 -4.20 20.31 -15.04
N ASP A 51 -3.50 19.75 -16.03
CA ASP A 51 -3.52 20.18 -17.42
C ASP A 51 -4.73 19.61 -18.20
N ARG A 52 -5.59 18.86 -17.52
CA ARG A 52 -6.81 18.25 -18.05
C ARG A 52 -8.01 18.49 -17.14
N ALA A 53 -9.21 18.34 -17.69
CA ALA A 53 -10.42 18.25 -16.89
C ALA A 53 -10.31 17.04 -15.93
N VAL A 54 -10.67 17.27 -14.67
CA VAL A 54 -10.74 16.24 -13.62
C VAL A 54 -12.14 15.64 -13.68
N SER A 55 -12.25 14.33 -13.89
CA SER A 55 -13.55 13.66 -13.95
C SER A 55 -14.15 13.46 -12.55
N ASN A 56 -15.46 13.21 -12.46
CA ASN A 56 -16.10 12.89 -11.18
C ASN A 56 -15.47 11.67 -10.47
N THR A 57 -14.98 10.69 -11.25
CA THR A 57 -14.23 9.55 -10.72
C THR A 57 -12.88 9.98 -10.17
N ASP A 58 -12.16 10.85 -10.88
CA ASP A 58 -10.89 11.40 -10.38
C ASP A 58 -11.11 12.20 -9.08
N VAL A 59 -12.16 13.02 -9.00
CA VAL A 59 -12.51 13.78 -7.77
C VAL A 59 -12.76 12.82 -6.59
N ALA A 60 -13.52 11.74 -6.82
CA ALA A 60 -13.81 10.76 -5.78
C ALA A 60 -12.56 10.05 -5.27
N LEU A 61 -11.60 9.74 -6.16
CA LEU A 61 -10.31 9.16 -5.80
C LEU A 61 -9.41 10.16 -5.05
N LEU A 62 -9.38 11.42 -5.50
CA LEU A 62 -8.59 12.47 -4.86
C LEU A 62 -9.07 12.79 -3.44
N PHE A 63 -10.39 12.75 -3.20
CA PHE A 63 -10.94 12.95 -1.86
C PHE A 63 -10.63 11.80 -0.89
N GLN A 64 -10.39 10.60 -1.42
CA GLN A 64 -9.97 9.44 -0.64
C GLN A 64 -8.45 9.39 -0.42
N GLU A 65 -7.69 10.23 -1.13
CA GLU A 65 -6.26 10.37 -0.93
C GLU A 65 -6.04 11.01 0.44
N THR A 66 -5.63 10.20 1.41
CA THR A 66 -5.30 10.67 2.76
C THR A 66 -4.00 11.47 2.67
N ALA A 67 -3.95 12.67 3.26
CA ALA A 67 -2.74 13.45 3.36
C ALA A 67 -1.67 12.60 4.05
N ASN A 68 -0.76 12.03 3.26
CA ASN A 68 0.30 11.18 3.76
C ASN A 68 1.37 12.05 4.41
N CYS A 69 1.10 12.52 5.62
CA CYS A 69 2.14 12.83 6.60
C CYS A 69 2.81 11.55 7.16
N ALA A 70 2.91 10.51 6.33
CA ALA A 70 3.61 9.28 6.67
C ALA A 70 4.99 9.34 6.02
N THR A 71 6.00 9.71 6.81
CA THR A 71 7.35 9.18 6.60
C THR A 71 7.29 7.66 6.74
N SER A 72 6.98 7.00 5.63
CA SER A 72 7.26 5.59 5.44
C SER A 72 7.64 5.41 3.98
N THR A 73 8.94 5.50 3.71
CA THR A 73 9.54 4.78 2.59
C THR A 73 9.40 3.28 2.88
N GLY A 74 8.22 2.76 2.64
CA GLY A 74 7.90 1.34 2.73
C GLY A 74 7.05 1.01 1.51
N MET A 75 7.60 0.17 0.63
CA MET A 75 6.90 -0.40 -0.52
C MET A 75 5.50 -0.83 -0.09
N ALA A 76 4.49 -0.46 -0.89
CA ALA A 76 3.09 -0.83 -0.66
C ALA A 76 3.00 -2.26 -0.12
N GLU A 77 2.51 -2.39 1.12
CA GLU A 77 2.31 -3.67 1.79
C GLU A 77 1.18 -4.39 1.04
N ARG A 78 1.58 -5.14 0.01
CA ARG A 78 0.71 -6.00 -0.76
C ARG A 78 0.27 -7.12 0.17
N ASP A 79 -1.01 -7.14 0.55
CA ASP A 79 -1.68 -8.12 1.44
C ASP A 79 -0.69 -9.12 2.06
N ALA A 80 -0.05 -8.70 3.15
CA ALA A 80 0.98 -9.51 3.78
C ALA A 80 0.36 -10.84 4.23
N LEU A 81 0.81 -11.95 3.63
CA LEU A 81 0.33 -13.28 4.01
C LEU A 81 0.69 -13.52 5.49
N ALA A 82 -0.31 -13.58 6.36
CA ALA A 82 -0.10 -13.84 7.77
C ALA A 82 0.20 -15.32 7.98
N ILE A 83 1.48 -15.67 8.17
CA ILE A 83 1.92 -17.02 8.52
C ILE A 83 2.30 -17.08 10.01
N ILE A 84 1.85 -18.12 10.71
CA ILE A 84 2.18 -18.34 12.13
C ILE A 84 3.03 -19.58 12.22
N VAL A 85 4.19 -19.47 12.89
CA VAL A 85 5.14 -20.57 13.02
C VAL A 85 5.43 -20.83 14.50
N ALA A 86 5.23 -22.06 14.95
CA ALA A 86 5.45 -22.46 16.34
C ALA A 86 5.96 -23.91 16.46
N PRO A 87 6.79 -24.25 17.46
CA PRO A 87 7.44 -23.34 18.40
C PRO A 87 8.63 -22.63 17.74
N ASN A 88 8.95 -21.41 18.18
CA ASN A 88 10.19 -20.72 17.85
C ASN A 88 10.83 -20.24 19.16
N PRO A 89 11.95 -20.80 19.63
CA PRO A 89 12.83 -21.78 18.97
C PRO A 89 12.23 -23.20 18.83
N ALA A 90 12.59 -23.91 17.76
CA ALA A 90 12.21 -25.31 17.53
C ALA A 90 13.38 -26.27 17.74
N THR A 91 13.07 -27.49 18.18
CA THR A 91 14.06 -28.57 18.40
C THR A 91 13.80 -29.82 17.56
N ASP A 92 12.53 -30.26 17.47
CA ASP A 92 12.17 -31.43 16.66
C ASP A 92 11.40 -31.05 15.39
N ARG A 93 10.31 -30.29 15.57
CA ARG A 93 9.36 -29.97 14.51
C ARG A 93 8.79 -28.56 14.66
N LEU A 94 8.38 -27.97 13.54
CA LEU A 94 7.64 -26.72 13.45
C LEU A 94 6.26 -26.98 12.86
N THR A 95 5.25 -26.35 13.46
CA THR A 95 3.91 -26.21 12.91
C THR A 95 3.80 -24.85 12.26
N VAL A 96 3.38 -24.85 10.99
CA VAL A 96 3.18 -23.64 10.19
C VAL A 96 1.70 -23.54 9.86
N HIS A 97 1.06 -22.47 10.32
CA HIS A 97 -0.29 -22.11 9.92
C HIS A 97 -0.23 -21.09 8.79
N LEU A 98 -0.89 -21.44 7.69
CA LEU A 98 -0.89 -20.72 6.42
C LEU A 98 -2.31 -20.20 6.13
N PRO A 99 -2.42 -19.05 5.45
CA PRO A 99 -3.72 -18.49 5.09
C PRO A 99 -4.45 -19.34 4.03
N GLU A 100 -3.71 -20.06 3.18
CA GLU A 100 -4.27 -20.84 2.08
C GLU A 100 -3.57 -22.20 1.94
N ALA A 101 -4.33 -23.22 1.54
CA ALA A 101 -3.82 -24.58 1.29
C ALA A 101 -3.23 -24.73 -0.13
N ARG A 102 -2.43 -23.76 -0.56
CA ARG A 102 -1.76 -23.75 -1.87
C ARG A 102 -0.42 -23.04 -1.81
N GLY A 103 0.42 -23.26 -2.83
CA GLY A 103 1.73 -22.62 -2.94
C GLY A 103 2.85 -23.51 -2.42
N SER A 104 3.96 -22.90 -2.04
CA SER A 104 5.15 -23.60 -1.57
C SER A 104 5.74 -22.95 -0.32
N LEU A 105 6.26 -23.80 0.55
CA LEU A 105 7.10 -23.43 1.69
C LEU A 105 8.55 -23.76 1.35
N GLU A 106 9.44 -22.83 1.67
CA GLU A 106 10.87 -22.99 1.51
C GLU A 106 11.58 -22.57 2.79
N LEU A 107 12.44 -23.42 3.30
CA LEU A 107 13.29 -23.14 4.44
C LEU A 107 14.69 -22.84 3.93
N LEU A 108 15.23 -21.69 4.32
CA LEU A 108 16.54 -21.19 3.90
C LEU A 108 17.46 -21.08 5.11
N ASP A 109 18.72 -21.44 4.95
CA ASP A 109 19.75 -21.17 5.96
C ASP A 109 20.17 -19.69 5.98
N ALA A 110 21.06 -19.33 6.91
CA ALA A 110 21.58 -17.97 7.04
C ALA A 110 22.34 -17.44 5.80
N THR A 111 22.74 -18.32 4.88
CA THR A 111 23.39 -17.95 3.61
C THR A 111 22.39 -17.77 2.47
N GLY A 112 21.10 -18.04 2.72
CA GLY A 112 20.05 -18.02 1.69
C GLY A 112 19.96 -19.30 0.88
N ARG A 113 20.64 -20.39 1.29
CA ARG A 113 20.52 -21.69 0.62
C ARG A 113 19.24 -22.38 1.06
N SER A 114 18.41 -22.81 0.10
CA SER A 114 17.26 -23.67 0.39
C SER A 114 17.72 -25.00 0.99
N VAL A 115 17.33 -25.26 2.24
CA VAL A 115 17.58 -26.53 2.94
C VAL A 115 16.41 -27.48 2.81
N GLN A 116 15.19 -26.97 2.66
CA GLN A 116 13.99 -27.79 2.50
C GLN A 116 12.92 -27.03 1.72
N ARG A 117 12.20 -27.71 0.83
CA ARG A 117 11.05 -27.16 0.12
C ARG A 117 9.88 -28.14 0.19
N VAL A 118 8.67 -27.63 0.44
CA VAL A 118 7.45 -28.43 0.60
C VAL A 118 6.30 -27.74 -0.13
N ASP A 119 5.60 -28.47 -0.99
CA ASP A 119 4.37 -27.98 -1.59
C ASP A 119 3.23 -28.01 -0.57
N VAL A 120 2.49 -26.90 -0.49
CA VAL A 120 1.43 -26.71 0.49
C VAL A 120 0.14 -27.33 -0.03
N THR A 121 -0.36 -28.32 0.69
CA THR A 121 -1.64 -28.99 0.42
C THR A 121 -2.70 -28.73 1.49
N ASN A 122 -2.31 -28.21 2.66
CA ASN A 122 -3.16 -27.93 3.81
C ASN A 122 -2.78 -26.58 4.44
N THR A 123 -3.73 -25.93 5.12
CA THR A 123 -3.47 -24.68 5.86
C THR A 123 -2.61 -24.88 7.11
N THR A 124 -2.41 -26.12 7.56
CA THR A 124 -1.46 -26.45 8.63
C THR A 124 -0.48 -27.49 8.12
N THR A 125 0.82 -27.14 8.14
CA THR A 125 1.91 -28.00 7.66
C THR A 125 2.92 -28.22 8.78
N LEU A 126 3.39 -29.46 8.90
CA LEU A 126 4.44 -29.85 9.86
C LEU A 126 5.77 -30.01 9.13
N LEU A 127 6.79 -29.31 9.60
CA LEU A 127 8.16 -29.41 9.10
C LEU A 127 9.05 -30.06 10.17
N GLN A 128 9.80 -31.09 9.79
CA GLN A 128 10.82 -31.70 10.65
C GLN A 128 12.12 -30.89 10.55
N VAL A 129 12.65 -30.45 11.68
CA VAL A 129 13.90 -29.67 11.76
C VAL A 129 14.96 -30.29 12.65
N ALA A 130 14.68 -31.42 13.31
CA ALA A 130 15.63 -32.15 14.15
C ALA A 130 16.96 -32.52 13.46
N HIS A 131 16.96 -32.60 12.13
CA HIS A 131 18.12 -32.96 11.32
C HIS A 131 18.97 -31.74 10.92
N LEU A 132 18.52 -30.53 11.22
CA LEU A 132 19.18 -29.29 10.86
C LEU A 132 20.12 -28.85 11.98
N PRO A 133 21.30 -28.31 11.67
CA PRO A 133 22.17 -27.70 12.68
C PRO A 133 21.49 -26.54 13.38
N ASP A 134 21.83 -26.35 14.66
CA ASP A 134 21.42 -25.19 15.45
C ASP A 134 21.79 -23.90 14.73
N GLY A 135 20.82 -22.98 14.65
CA GLY A 135 21.06 -21.73 13.92
C GLY A 135 19.80 -20.98 13.54
N LEU A 136 20.03 -19.92 12.75
CA LEU A 136 19.00 -19.06 12.23
C LEU A 136 18.58 -19.52 10.83
N TYR A 137 17.27 -19.61 10.62
CA TYR A 137 16.70 -19.94 9.33
C TYR A 137 15.58 -18.96 8.96
N LEU A 138 15.31 -18.83 7.67
CA LEU A 138 14.17 -18.09 7.13
C LEU A 138 13.19 -19.09 6.53
N LEU A 139 11.94 -19.06 6.96
CA LEU A 139 10.84 -19.79 6.34
C LEU A 139 10.09 -18.84 5.40
N SER A 140 10.15 -19.12 4.11
CA SER A 140 9.43 -18.41 3.06
C SER A 140 8.19 -19.19 2.64
N TYR A 141 7.04 -18.54 2.57
CA TYR A 141 5.81 -19.06 1.99
C TYR A 141 5.43 -18.24 0.76
N SER A 142 5.19 -18.88 -0.38
CA SER A 142 4.75 -18.20 -1.60
C SER A 142 3.54 -18.90 -2.21
N ASN A 143 2.47 -18.14 -2.49
CA ASN A 143 1.28 -18.63 -3.19
C ASN A 143 1.21 -18.20 -4.66
N GLY A 144 2.30 -17.61 -5.19
CA GLY A 144 2.39 -17.05 -6.54
C GLY A 144 2.45 -15.52 -6.53
N PRO A 145 1.34 -14.80 -6.28
CA PRO A 145 1.31 -13.34 -6.29
C PRO A 145 1.89 -12.69 -5.03
N ALA A 146 1.93 -13.42 -3.90
CA ALA A 146 2.41 -12.93 -2.62
C ALA A 146 3.40 -13.90 -1.98
N THR A 147 4.31 -13.35 -1.17
CA THR A 147 5.32 -14.10 -0.42
C THR A 147 5.40 -13.54 1.00
N ALA A 148 5.39 -14.43 2.00
CA ALA A 148 5.67 -14.08 3.40
C ALA A 148 6.94 -14.78 3.87
N VAL A 149 7.70 -14.10 4.72
CA VAL A 149 8.96 -14.61 5.26
C VAL A 149 8.93 -14.49 6.78
N GLN A 150 9.20 -15.60 7.46
CA GLN A 150 9.28 -15.67 8.92
C GLN A 150 10.67 -16.15 9.34
N ARG A 151 11.27 -15.45 10.29
CA ARG A 151 12.54 -15.85 10.90
C ARG A 151 12.30 -16.90 11.98
N ILE A 152 13.04 -18.00 11.92
CA ILE A 152 12.97 -19.10 12.89
C ILE A 152 14.34 -19.42 13.47
N THR A 153 14.37 -19.95 14.69
CA THR A 153 15.57 -20.42 15.37
C THR A 153 15.45 -21.92 15.61
N VAL A 154 16.45 -22.70 15.22
CA VAL A 154 16.56 -24.14 15.50
C VAL A 154 17.62 -24.38 16.57
N LYS A 155 17.37 -25.33 17.48
CA LYS A 155 18.20 -25.70 18.64
C LYS A 155 18.19 -27.20 18.89
#